data_AF-A0A1L0FI85-F1
#
_entry.id   AF-A0A1L0FI85-F1
#
_cell.length_a   1.000
_cell.length_b   1.000
_cell.length_c   1.000
_cell.angle_alpha   90.00
_cell.angle_beta   90.00
_cell.angle_gamma   90.00
#
_symmetry.space_group_name_H-M   'P 1'
#
loop_
_entity.id
_entity.type
_entity.pdbx_description
1 polymer ?
#
loop_
_entity_poly.entity_id
_entity_poly.type
_entity_poly.pdbx_seq_one_letter_code
_entity_poly.pdbx_strand_id
1 'polypeptide(L)'
;MSYQNIHFDGRKLTDSERSKLLKYQDNIHYSQRYADDINEYRHVMLPKQMLKEIPSDYFNRQTGTLRILTEDEWRNLGITQSLGWVHYENHTPEPHILLFKRPKDFDAEEAAKNRYLLENQQQQKQYM
;
A
#
# COMPACT_ATOMS: atom_id res chain seq x y z
N MET A 1 -1.11 10.53 26.94
CA MET A 1 -0.97 9.69 25.73
C MET A 1 -1.67 10.42 24.60
N SER A 2 -0.94 11.26 23.86
CA SER A 2 -1.50 11.94 22.69
C SER A 2 -1.62 10.92 21.56
N TYR A 3 -2.84 10.51 21.23
CA TYR A 3 -3.09 9.83 19.98
C TYR A 3 -2.65 10.79 18.87
N GLN A 4 -1.55 10.49 18.21
CA GLN A 4 -1.24 11.13 16.94
C GLN A 4 -2.48 10.93 16.06
N ASN A 5 -3.08 12.02 15.60
CA ASN A 5 -4.08 11.95 14.53
C ASN A 5 -3.38 11.28 13.35
N ILE A 6 -3.59 9.98 13.17
CA ILE A 6 -3.10 9.27 12.00
C ILE A 6 -3.88 9.87 10.83
N HIS A 7 -3.23 10.77 10.10
CA HIS A 7 -3.77 11.36 8.90
C HIS A 7 -3.92 10.24 7.87
N PHE A 8 -5.14 10.00 7.41
CA PHE A 8 -5.43 9.07 6.34
C PHE A 8 -5.32 9.81 5.02
N ASP A 9 -4.39 9.41 4.16
CA ASP A 9 -4.22 9.97 2.83
C ASP A 9 -5.18 9.32 1.83
N GLY A 10 -6.00 10.13 1.18
CA GLY A 10 -7.00 9.69 0.20
C GLY A 10 -8.36 9.35 0.81
N ARG A 11 -9.14 8.57 0.06
CA ARG A 11 -10.53 8.23 0.37
C ARG A 11 -10.58 7.05 1.32
N LYS A 12 -11.10 7.24 2.52
CA LYS A 12 -11.25 6.17 3.51
C LYS A 12 -12.51 5.34 3.26
N LEU A 13 -12.41 4.00 3.34
CA LEU A 13 -13.58 3.14 3.34
C LEU A 13 -14.44 3.36 4.59
N THR A 14 -15.75 3.35 4.42
CA THR A 14 -16.70 3.21 5.53
C THR A 14 -16.62 1.79 6.11
N ASP A 15 -17.10 1.60 7.34
CA ASP A 15 -17.07 0.28 7.99
C ASP A 15 -17.88 -0.76 7.20
N SER A 16 -18.98 -0.34 6.57
CA SER A 16 -19.81 -1.21 5.72
C SER A 16 -19.08 -1.66 4.45
N GLU A 17 -18.42 -0.74 3.75
CA GLU A 17 -17.60 -1.06 2.57
C GLU A 17 -16.44 -1.96 2.94
N ARG A 18 -15.72 -1.65 4.03
CA ARG A 18 -14.60 -2.46 4.51
C ARG A 18 -15.04 -3.88 4.87
N SER A 19 -16.17 -4.03 5.56
CA SER A 19 -16.73 -5.34 5.94
C SER A 19 -17.02 -6.21 4.70
N LYS A 20 -17.53 -5.62 3.61
CA LYS A 20 -17.76 -6.33 2.35
C LYS A 20 -16.47 -6.82 1.69
N LEU A 21 -15.38 -6.08 1.84
CA LEU A 21 -14.10 -6.45 1.23
C LEU A 21 -13.34 -7.51 2.04
N LEU A 22 -13.54 -7.55 3.36
CA LEU A 22 -12.82 -8.44 4.27
C LEU A 22 -12.92 -9.91 3.88
N LYS A 23 -14.07 -10.36 3.36
CA LYS A 23 -14.29 -11.74 2.90
C LYS A 23 -13.38 -12.17 1.73
N TYR A 24 -12.74 -11.23 1.04
CA TYR A 24 -11.84 -11.50 -0.08
C TYR A 24 -10.36 -11.46 0.30
N GLN A 25 -10.02 -11.00 1.52
CA GLN A 25 -8.65 -10.71 1.92
C GLN A 25 -7.71 -11.91 1.77
N ASP A 26 -8.15 -13.10 2.19
CA ASP A 26 -7.36 -14.33 2.12
C ASP A 26 -7.15 -14.84 0.68
N ASN A 27 -7.96 -14.35 -0.27
CA ASN A 27 -7.89 -14.73 -1.68
C ASN A 27 -7.07 -13.72 -2.51
N ILE A 28 -6.51 -12.68 -1.89
CA ILE A 28 -5.61 -11.74 -2.57
C ILE A 28 -4.28 -12.45 -2.85
N HIS A 29 -3.90 -12.52 -4.11
CA HIS A 29 -2.66 -13.18 -4.52
C HIS A 29 -1.52 -12.18 -4.70
N TYR A 30 -0.34 -12.50 -4.16
CA TYR A 30 0.86 -11.69 -4.24
C TYR A 30 1.91 -12.41 -5.07
N SER A 31 2.35 -11.81 -6.17
CA SER A 31 3.43 -12.38 -6.99
C SER A 31 4.78 -12.36 -6.28
N GLN A 32 5.73 -13.13 -6.83
CA GLN A 32 7.14 -13.02 -6.48
C GLN A 32 7.67 -11.63 -6.83
N ARG A 33 8.66 -11.17 -6.06
CA ARG A 33 9.35 -9.90 -6.34
C ARG A 33 10.34 -10.10 -7.48
N TYR A 34 10.43 -9.12 -8.36
CA TYR A 34 11.47 -9.01 -9.39
C TYR A 34 12.05 -7.59 -9.33
N ALA A 35 13.26 -7.37 -9.82
CA ALA A 35 13.94 -6.10 -9.68
C ALA A 35 14.71 -5.74 -10.95
N ASP A 36 14.87 -4.45 -11.18
CA ASP A 36 15.88 -3.91 -12.08
C ASP A 36 17.05 -3.31 -11.26
N ASP A 37 17.79 -2.38 -11.87
CA ASP A 37 18.93 -1.72 -11.23
C ASP A 37 18.50 -0.72 -10.14
N ILE A 38 17.25 -0.22 -10.18
CA ILE A 38 16.78 0.91 -9.38
C ILE A 38 15.64 0.51 -8.43
N ASN A 39 14.71 -0.34 -8.88
CA ASN A 39 13.48 -0.67 -8.17
C ASN A 39 13.25 -2.18 -8.06
N GLU A 40 12.57 -2.55 -6.98
CA GLU A 40 11.83 -3.80 -6.85
C GLU A 40 10.39 -3.61 -7.34
N TYR A 41 9.82 -4.67 -7.89
CA TYR A 41 8.49 -4.73 -8.45
C TYR A 41 7.76 -5.97 -7.96
N ARG A 42 6.44 -5.84 -7.85
CA ARG A 42 5.53 -6.98 -7.76
C ARG A 42 4.15 -6.55 -8.26
N HIS A 43 3.34 -7.52 -8.64
CA HIS A 43 1.91 -7.31 -8.81
C HIS A 43 1.09 -8.02 -7.75
N VAL A 44 -0.06 -7.44 -7.43
CA VAL A 44 -1.10 -8.02 -6.57
C VAL A 44 -2.32 -8.29 -7.42
N MET A 45 -2.86 -9.51 -7.35
CA MET A 45 -4.08 -9.89 -8.04
C MET A 45 -5.23 -9.96 -7.04
N LEU A 46 -6.24 -9.11 -7.25
CA LEU A 46 -7.48 -9.14 -6.50
C LEU A 46 -8.41 -10.23 -7.06
N PRO A 47 -9.24 -10.87 -6.22
CA PRO A 47 -10.31 -11.72 -6.72
C PRO A 47 -11.24 -10.90 -7.64
N LYS A 48 -11.58 -11.41 -8.83
CA LYS A 48 -12.44 -10.68 -9.79
C LYS A 48 -13.81 -10.29 -9.19
N GLN A 49 -14.32 -11.07 -8.23
CA GLN A 49 -15.56 -10.76 -7.50
C GLN A 49 -15.40 -9.55 -6.56
N MET A 50 -14.21 -9.37 -5.98
CA MET A 50 -13.89 -8.23 -5.12
C MET A 50 -14.03 -6.91 -5.87
N LEU A 51 -13.64 -6.84 -7.14
CA LEU A 51 -13.74 -5.62 -7.95
C LEU A 51 -15.18 -5.05 -8.01
N LYS A 52 -16.20 -5.91 -7.96
CA LYS A 52 -17.60 -5.48 -7.99
C LYS A 52 -18.07 -4.81 -6.69
N GLU A 53 -17.32 -5.01 -5.61
CA GLU A 53 -17.65 -4.57 -4.25
C GLU A 53 -16.80 -3.36 -3.85
N ILE A 54 -15.75 -3.05 -4.61
CA ILE A 54 -14.94 -1.84 -4.41
C ILE A 54 -15.79 -0.61 -4.80
N PRO A 55 -15.76 0.48 -4.01
CA PRO A 55 -16.51 1.68 -4.32
C PRO A 55 -16.11 2.30 -5.67
N SER A 56 -17.10 2.82 -6.41
CA SER A 56 -16.92 3.30 -7.79
C SER A 56 -15.91 4.45 -7.93
N ASP A 57 -15.67 5.21 -6.86
CA ASP A 57 -14.71 6.32 -6.79
C ASP A 57 -13.24 5.87 -6.64
N TYR A 58 -13.01 4.57 -6.47
CA TYR A 58 -11.69 3.95 -6.65
C TYR A 58 -11.41 3.58 -8.11
N PHE A 59 -12.39 3.72 -9.00
CA PHE A 59 -12.21 3.38 -10.41
C PHE A 59 -12.06 4.63 -11.27
N ASN A 60 -11.17 4.53 -12.27
CA ASN A 60 -11.13 5.47 -13.36
C ASN A 60 -12.31 5.18 -14.30
N ARG A 61 -13.21 6.16 -14.47
CA ARG A 61 -14.42 6.03 -15.28
C ARG A 61 -14.16 5.76 -16.76
N GLN A 62 -13.00 6.15 -17.27
CA GLN A 62 -12.66 5.99 -18.69
C GLN A 62 -12.09 4.59 -18.98
N THR A 63 -11.25 4.08 -18.09
CA THR A 63 -10.53 2.81 -18.32
C THR A 63 -11.19 1.61 -17.64
N GLY A 64 -12.08 1.82 -16.68
CA GLY A 64 -12.68 0.75 -15.88
C GLY A 64 -11.68 0.05 -14.93
N THR A 65 -10.46 0.56 -14.82
CA THR A 65 -9.43 0.08 -13.89
C THR A 65 -9.45 0.89 -12.59
N LEU A 66 -8.88 0.35 -11.52
CA LEU A 66 -8.65 1.13 -10.31
C LEU A 66 -7.76 2.33 -10.63
N ARG A 67 -8.08 3.52 -10.10
CA ARG A 67 -7.15 4.66 -10.16
C ARG A 67 -5.91 4.36 -9.33
N ILE A 68 -4.88 5.20 -9.45
CA ILE A 68 -3.73 5.16 -8.55
C ILE A 68 -4.23 5.33 -7.11
N LEU A 69 -3.76 4.45 -6.23
CA LEU A 69 -4.19 4.34 -4.84
C LEU A 69 -3.04 4.76 -3.94
N THR A 70 -3.34 5.57 -2.93
CA THR A 70 -2.40 5.89 -1.86
C THR A 70 -2.10 4.64 -1.02
N GLU A 71 -1.05 4.69 -0.20
CA GLU A 71 -0.72 3.60 0.73
C GLU A 71 -1.89 3.24 1.65
N ASP A 72 -2.52 4.27 2.21
CA ASP A 72 -3.67 4.10 3.10
C ASP A 72 -4.88 3.51 2.38
N GLU A 73 -5.13 3.89 1.13
CA GLU A 73 -6.23 3.35 0.34
C GLU A 73 -6.07 1.87 0.02
N TRP A 74 -4.92 1.46 -0.53
CA TRP A 74 -4.73 0.06 -0.89
C TRP A 74 -4.61 -0.84 0.34
N ARG A 75 -4.05 -0.34 1.46
CA ARG A 75 -4.07 -1.06 2.75
C ARG A 75 -5.50 -1.23 3.26
N ASN A 76 -6.34 -0.21 3.12
CA ASN A 76 -7.74 -0.27 3.56
C ASN A 76 -8.58 -1.23 2.69
N LEU A 77 -8.19 -1.49 1.44
CA LEU A 77 -8.77 -2.58 0.62
C LEU A 77 -8.42 -3.98 1.13
N GLY A 78 -7.48 -4.12 2.08
CA GLY A 78 -7.03 -5.40 2.64
C GLY A 78 -5.73 -5.92 2.03
N ILE A 79 -5.13 -5.20 1.08
CA ILE A 79 -3.81 -5.56 0.53
C ILE A 79 -2.77 -5.35 1.63
N THR A 80 -2.01 -6.41 1.93
CA THR A 80 -1.03 -6.42 3.02
C THR A 80 0.34 -6.78 2.46
N GLN A 81 1.25 -5.82 2.51
CA GLN A 81 2.66 -5.98 2.13
C GLN A 81 3.55 -5.12 3.02
N SER A 82 4.88 -5.30 2.91
CA SER A 82 5.88 -4.51 3.64
C SER A 82 5.79 -3.01 3.33
N LEU A 83 6.59 -2.20 4.02
CA LEU A 83 6.63 -0.75 3.80
C LEU A 83 7.31 -0.40 2.46
N GLY A 84 6.98 0.78 1.93
CA GLY A 84 7.64 1.41 0.78
C GLY A 84 7.08 1.05 -0.60
N TRP A 85 6.07 0.18 -0.68
CA TRP A 85 5.43 -0.16 -1.95
C TRP A 85 4.48 0.93 -2.43
N VAL A 86 4.66 1.36 -3.68
CA VAL A 86 3.86 2.38 -4.35
C VAL A 86 3.09 1.75 -5.50
N HIS A 87 1.76 1.91 -5.50
CA HIS A 87 0.91 1.59 -6.66
C HIS A 87 1.19 2.62 -7.75
N TYR A 88 1.78 2.22 -8.88
CA TYR A 88 2.37 3.19 -9.81
C TYR A 88 1.72 3.22 -11.20
N GLU A 89 0.99 2.19 -11.60
CA GLU A 89 0.43 2.11 -12.94
C GLU A 89 -0.81 1.22 -13.02
N ASN A 90 -1.69 1.55 -13.97
CA ASN A 90 -2.92 0.85 -14.27
C ASN A 90 -2.67 -0.23 -15.32
N HIS A 91 -3.00 -1.48 -15.01
CA HIS A 91 -2.93 -2.56 -15.99
C HIS A 91 -4.27 -2.74 -16.71
N THR A 92 -4.46 -2.02 -17.83
CA THR A 92 -5.75 -2.02 -18.59
C THR A 92 -6.26 -3.40 -19.02
N PRO A 93 -5.42 -4.34 -19.50
CA PRO A 93 -5.91 -5.66 -19.93
C PRO A 93 -6.57 -6.45 -18.81
N GLU A 94 -6.08 -6.33 -17.57
CA GLU A 94 -6.58 -7.07 -16.42
C GLU A 94 -6.78 -6.15 -15.20
N PRO A 95 -7.97 -5.54 -15.04
CA PRO A 95 -8.28 -4.54 -14.00
C PRO A 95 -8.11 -5.02 -12.55
N HIS A 96 -7.98 -6.32 -12.36
CA HIS A 96 -7.79 -6.96 -11.06
C HIS A 96 -6.31 -7.10 -10.68
N ILE A 97 -5.39 -6.69 -11.56
CA ILE A 97 -3.95 -6.70 -11.33
C ILE A 97 -3.51 -5.28 -10.99
N LEU A 98 -2.92 -5.11 -9.81
CA LEU A 98 -2.33 -3.85 -9.35
C LEU A 98 -0.82 -3.97 -9.38
N LEU A 99 -0.16 -2.96 -9.95
CA LEU A 99 1.29 -2.94 -10.13
C LEU A 99 1.95 -2.09 -9.05
N PHE A 100 2.88 -2.69 -8.31
CA PHE A 100 3.61 -2.04 -7.23
C PHE A 100 5.09 -1.98 -7.54
N LYS A 101 5.72 -0.87 -7.15
CA LYS A 101 7.18 -0.70 -7.17
C LYS A 101 7.68 -0.13 -5.85
N ARG A 102 8.93 -0.39 -5.51
CA ARG A 102 9.61 0.12 -4.31
C ARG A 102 11.10 0.32 -4.64
N PRO A 103 11.78 1.37 -4.13
CA PRO A 103 13.23 1.50 -4.31
C PRO A 103 13.97 0.26 -3.79
N LYS A 104 14.98 -0.21 -4.53
CA LYS A 104 15.71 -1.44 -4.18
C LYS A 104 16.43 -1.34 -2.83
N ASP A 105 16.96 -0.16 -2.53
CA ASP A 105 17.68 0.11 -1.28
C ASP A 105 16.77 0.56 -0.12
N PHE A 106 15.44 0.53 -0.30
CA PHE A 106 14.47 1.03 0.69
C PHE A 106 14.68 0.44 2.09
N ASP A 107 14.85 -0.88 2.19
CA ASP A 107 14.99 -1.54 3.50
C ASP A 107 16.31 -1.12 4.19
N ALA A 108 17.38 -0.88 3.43
CA ALA A 108 18.66 -0.43 3.95
C ALA A 108 18.61 1.04 4.39
N GLU A 109 18.01 1.91 3.57
CA GLU A 109 17.81 3.34 3.88
C GLU A 109 16.95 3.52 5.14
N GLU A 110 15.85 2.77 5.24
CA GLU A 110 14.94 2.85 6.38
C GLU A 110 15.61 2.34 7.67
N ALA A 111 16.43 1.28 7.59
CA ALA A 111 17.22 0.82 8.73
C ALA A 111 18.27 1.86 9.18
N ALA A 112 18.94 2.51 8.23
CA ALA A 112 19.93 3.56 8.53
C ALA A 112 19.26 4.78 9.19
N LYS A 113 18.13 5.23 8.65
CA LYS A 113 17.33 6.33 9.19
C LYS A 113 16.86 6.03 10.62
N ASN A 114 16.33 4.83 10.86
CA ASN A 114 15.84 4.44 12.18
C ASN A 114 16.97 4.38 13.20
N ARG A 115 18.15 3.88 12.82
CA ARG A 115 19.35 3.89 13.68
C ARG A 115 19.75 5.31 14.08
N TYR A 116 19.84 6.22 13.11
CA TYR A 116 20.18 7.62 13.36
C TYR A 116 19.20 8.30 14.33
N LEU A 117 17.89 8.07 14.16
CA LEU A 117 16.87 8.62 15.04
C LEU A 117 17.00 8.10 16.48
N LEU A 118 17.30 6.81 16.65
CA LEU A 118 17.51 6.19 17.96
C LEU A 118 18.73 6.78 18.68
N GLU A 119 19.84 6.96 17.98
CA GLU A 119 21.08 7.55 18.53
C GLU A 119 20.83 8.98 19.02
N ASN A 120 20.15 9.81 18.23
CA ASN A 120 19.82 11.18 18.62
C ASN A 120 18.89 11.23 19.85
N GLN A 121 17.92 10.33 19.95
CA GLN A 121 17.05 10.25 21.13
C GLN A 121 17.81 9.83 22.39
N GLN A 122 18.79 8.93 22.27
CA GLN A 122 19.61 8.50 23.40
C GLN A 122 20.54 9.62 23.88
N GLN A 123 21.19 10.34 22.96
CA GLN A 123 22.01 11.49 23.31
C GLN A 123 21.19 12.57 24.03
N GLN A 124 20.01 12.92 23.51
CA GLN A 124 19.13 13.91 24.16
C GLN A 124 18.74 13.51 25.58
N LYS A 125 18.48 12.21 25.82
CA LYS A 125 18.18 11.69 27.16
C LYS A 125 19.39 11.68 28.10
N GLN A 126 20.61 11.63 27.58
CA GLN A 126 21.84 11.69 28.38
C GLN A 126 22.15 13.12 28.87
N TYR A 127 21.64 14.15 28.18
CA TYR A 127 21.85 15.56 28.51
C TYR A 127 20.65 16.21 29.23
N MET A 128 19.64 15.43 29.60
CA MET A 128 18.51 15.82 30.46
C MET A 128 18.63 15.12 31.81
#